data_AF-A0A3N2PI55-F1
#
_entry.id   AF-A0A3N2PI55-F1
#
_cell.length_a   1.000
_cell.length_b   1.000
_cell.length_c   1.000
_cell.angle_alpha   90.00
_cell.angle_beta   90.00
_cell.angle_gamma   90.00
#
_symmetry.space_group_name_H-M   'P 1'
#
loop_
_entity.id
_entity.type
_entity.pdbx_description
1 polymer ?
#
loop_
_entity_poly.entity_id
_entity_poly.type
_entity_poly.pdbx_seq_one_letter_code
_entity_poly.pdbx_strand_id
1 'polypeptide(L)'
;MLDRVDRLLTAAGAPDGHRIWPLLRQLRALPGDVLRAVLACRPGPLLAAASTARTACRAYDEARAVLADGGSWQGAAAEAYAARRRSLATYLGEGPEGLAGRMGATAGYAEAVADWIGRTRTALARTLADVLGSAEAVAVVTTRDAEPNAVVPAAAEIGARVLATVAEAYDAAEALPRRWAPELVEAVHRPSDGADPPLGPGAGPVVV
;
A
#
# COMPACT_ATOMS: atom_id res chain seq x y z
N MET A 1 2.46 29.19 -8.95
CA MET A 1 3.64 29.07 -9.84
C MET A 1 3.48 27.90 -10.79
N LEU A 2 3.27 26.67 -10.30
CA LEU A 2 3.01 25.51 -11.17
C LEU A 2 1.76 25.66 -12.04
N ASP A 3 0.68 26.28 -11.56
CA ASP A 3 -0.48 26.59 -12.43
C ASP A 3 -0.12 27.49 -13.62
N ARG A 4 0.93 28.31 -13.51
CA ARG A 4 1.44 29.11 -14.63
C ARG A 4 2.27 28.25 -15.58
N VAL A 5 3.10 27.36 -15.05
CA VAL A 5 3.85 26.37 -15.84
C VAL A 5 2.89 25.51 -16.66
N ASP A 6 1.85 24.96 -16.03
CA ASP A 6 0.83 24.14 -16.68
C ASP A 6 0.11 24.90 -17.81
N ARG A 7 -0.26 26.16 -17.57
CA ARG A 7 -0.87 27.01 -18.61
C ARG A 7 0.09 27.27 -19.78
N LEU A 8 1.35 27.58 -19.50
CA LEU A 8 2.36 27.82 -20.54
C LEU A 8 2.60 26.56 -21.39
N LEU A 9 2.72 25.40 -20.75
CA LEU A 9 2.88 24.12 -21.45
C LEU A 9 1.64 23.75 -22.27
N THR A 10 0.44 24.08 -21.78
CA THR A 10 -0.81 23.81 -22.51
C THR A 10 -0.97 24.74 -23.71
N ALA A 11 -0.58 26.01 -23.58
CA ALA A 11 -0.76 27.02 -24.62
C ALA A 11 0.31 26.97 -25.71
N ALA A 12 1.58 26.78 -25.32
CA ALA A 12 2.73 26.88 -26.22
C ALA A 12 3.46 25.55 -26.45
N GLY A 13 3.11 24.49 -25.71
CA GLY A 13 3.86 23.25 -25.70
C GLY A 13 5.21 23.37 -24.99
N ALA A 14 6.06 22.37 -25.19
CA ALA A 14 7.46 22.40 -24.80
C ALA A 14 8.35 22.47 -26.05
N PRO A 15 9.60 22.96 -25.93
CA PRO A 15 10.52 22.97 -27.06
C PRO A 15 10.73 21.58 -27.68
N ASP A 16 11.03 21.54 -28.98
CA ASP A 16 11.32 20.29 -29.67
C ASP A 16 12.53 19.59 -29.06
N GLY A 17 12.43 18.27 -28.90
CA GLY A 17 13.48 17.47 -28.27
C GLY A 17 13.64 17.68 -26.75
N HIS A 18 12.81 18.50 -26.11
CA HIS A 18 12.91 18.73 -24.67
C HIS A 18 12.63 17.45 -23.86
N ARG A 19 13.40 17.25 -22.78
CA ARG A 19 13.31 16.07 -21.89
C ARG A 19 11.99 15.89 -21.17
N ILE A 20 11.09 16.88 -21.23
CA ILE A 20 9.75 16.81 -20.64
C ILE A 20 8.81 15.89 -21.44
N TRP A 21 9.04 15.72 -22.75
CA TRP A 21 8.14 14.97 -23.63
C TRP A 21 7.98 13.49 -23.24
N PRO A 22 9.06 12.72 -22.97
CA PRO A 22 8.92 11.36 -22.46
C PRO A 22 8.14 11.29 -21.15
N LEU A 23 8.38 12.23 -20.23
CA LEU A 23 7.74 12.28 -18.91
C LEU A 23 6.23 12.55 -19.01
N LEU A 24 5.83 13.49 -19.87
CA LEU A 24 4.41 13.76 -20.14
C LEU A 24 3.71 12.55 -20.77
N ARG A 25 4.41 11.79 -21.63
CA ARG A 25 3.85 10.56 -22.21
C ARG A 25 3.72 9.43 -21.20
N GLN A 26 4.69 9.29 -20.30
CA GLN A 26 4.68 8.28 -19.23
C GLN A 26 3.59 8.57 -18.20
N LEU A 27 3.56 9.79 -17.67
CA LEU A 27 2.67 10.18 -16.56
C LEU A 27 1.29 10.64 -17.02
N ARG A 28 1.15 11.07 -18.29
CA ARG A 28 -0.10 11.58 -18.90
C ARG A 28 -0.78 12.67 -18.08
N ALA A 29 0.01 13.47 -17.37
CA ALA A 29 -0.46 14.51 -16.47
C ALA A 29 0.53 15.69 -16.46
N LEU A 30 0.02 16.89 -16.17
CA LEU A 30 0.84 18.09 -16.05
C LEU A 30 1.53 18.16 -14.67
N PRO A 31 2.62 18.94 -14.53
CA PRO A 31 3.34 19.11 -13.26
C PRO A 31 2.43 19.49 -12.07
N GLY A 32 1.47 20.39 -12.25
CA GLY A 32 0.54 20.76 -11.18
C GLY A 32 -0.47 19.65 -10.85
N ASP A 33 -0.92 18.89 -11.85
CA ASP A 33 -1.81 17.72 -11.64
C ASP A 33 -1.13 16.63 -10.82
N VAL A 34 0.10 16.26 -11.17
CA VAL A 34 0.83 15.21 -10.44
C VAL A 34 1.13 15.62 -9.01
N LEU A 35 1.47 16.89 -8.77
CA LEU A 35 1.68 17.39 -7.42
C LEU A 35 0.38 17.31 -6.60
N ARG A 36 -0.75 17.74 -7.17
CA ARG A 36 -2.06 17.63 -6.51
C ARG A 36 -2.41 16.18 -6.19
N ALA A 37 -2.14 15.24 -7.09
CA ALA A 37 -2.37 13.82 -6.88
C ALA A 37 -1.55 13.28 -5.69
N VAL A 38 -0.24 13.59 -5.62
CA VAL A 38 0.62 13.16 -4.50
C VAL A 38 0.20 13.81 -3.17
N LEU A 39 -0.23 15.07 -3.20
CA LEU A 39 -0.74 15.76 -2.01
C LEU A 39 -2.08 15.18 -1.55
N ALA A 40 -2.88 14.60 -2.44
CA ALA A 40 -4.12 13.92 -2.09
C ALA A 40 -3.89 12.58 -1.36
N CYS A 41 -2.74 11.93 -1.53
CA CYS A 41 -2.42 10.68 -0.84
C CYS A 41 -2.33 10.88 0.69
N ARG A 42 -3.07 10.08 1.49
CA ARG A 42 -3.11 10.23 2.95
C ARG A 42 -2.43 9.05 3.64
N PRO A 43 -1.22 9.21 4.23
CA PRO A 43 -0.53 8.11 4.91
C PRO A 43 -1.15 7.77 6.27
N GLY A 44 -1.76 8.74 6.96
CA GLY A 44 -2.33 8.55 8.30
C GLY A 44 -3.36 7.42 8.40
N PRO A 45 -4.39 7.37 7.55
CA PRO A 45 -5.36 6.28 7.52
C PRO A 45 -4.74 4.89 7.28
N LEU A 46 -3.69 4.81 6.44
CA LEU A 46 -2.98 3.55 6.18
C LEU A 46 -2.23 3.06 7.42
N LEU A 47 -1.54 3.96 8.12
CA LEU A 47 -0.83 3.64 9.36
C LEU A 47 -1.80 3.25 10.49
N ALA A 48 -2.96 3.91 10.56
CA ALA A 48 -4.00 3.55 11.52
C ALA A 48 -4.54 2.14 11.24
N ALA A 49 -4.85 1.83 9.98
CA ALA A 49 -5.30 0.49 9.57
C ALA A 49 -4.24 -0.59 9.86
N ALA A 50 -2.96 -0.30 9.58
CA ALA A 50 -1.85 -1.19 9.90
C ALA A 50 -1.77 -1.46 11.42
N SER A 51 -1.85 -0.41 12.25
CA SER A 51 -1.84 -0.54 13.71
C SER A 51 -3.01 -1.39 14.24
N THR A 52 -4.22 -1.19 13.69
CA THR A 52 -5.38 -2.03 14.02
C THR A 52 -5.13 -3.49 13.63
N ALA A 53 -4.57 -3.74 12.44
CA ALA A 53 -4.26 -5.09 12.00
C ALA A 53 -3.20 -5.77 12.89
N ARG A 54 -2.14 -5.06 13.28
CA ARG A 54 -1.13 -5.57 14.24
C ARG A 54 -1.73 -5.90 15.60
N THR A 55 -2.72 -5.11 16.04
CA THR A 55 -3.46 -5.37 17.28
C THR A 55 -4.30 -6.64 17.18
N ALA A 56 -4.95 -6.87 16.03
CA ALA A 56 -5.69 -8.10 15.77
C ALA A 56 -4.78 -9.34 15.73
N CYS A 57 -3.58 -9.24 15.14
CA CYS A 57 -2.59 -10.32 15.17
C CYS A 57 -2.27 -10.75 16.61
N ARG A 58 -2.00 -9.79 17.50
CA ARG A 58 -1.74 -10.09 18.93
C ARG A 58 -2.93 -10.80 19.59
N ALA A 59 -4.16 -10.35 19.32
CA ALA A 59 -5.36 -11.01 19.84
C ALA A 59 -5.52 -12.44 19.31
N TYR A 60 -5.11 -12.73 18.07
CA TYR A 60 -5.08 -14.09 17.54
C TYR A 60 -4.04 -14.96 18.23
N ASP A 61 -2.86 -14.43 18.56
CA ASP A 61 -1.86 -15.18 19.32
C ASP A 61 -2.33 -15.49 20.74
N GLU A 62 -2.99 -14.55 21.41
CA GLU A 62 -3.66 -14.80 22.70
C GLU A 62 -4.72 -15.91 22.58
N ALA A 63 -5.58 -15.84 21.56
CA ALA A 63 -6.58 -16.88 21.31
C ALA A 63 -5.95 -18.25 21.03
N ARG A 64 -4.82 -18.29 20.32
CA ARG A 64 -4.06 -19.53 20.07
C ARG A 64 -3.50 -20.11 21.36
N ALA A 65 -2.99 -19.28 22.27
CA ALA A 65 -2.52 -19.73 23.57
C ALA A 65 -3.66 -20.38 24.38
N VAL A 66 -4.85 -19.78 24.38
CA VAL A 66 -6.05 -20.36 25.02
C VAL A 66 -6.46 -21.68 24.37
N LEU A 67 -6.43 -21.76 23.03
CA LEU A 67 -6.76 -22.99 22.32
C LEU A 67 -5.75 -24.12 22.57
N ALA A 68 -4.49 -23.77 22.83
CA ALA A 68 -3.43 -24.71 23.16
C ALA A 68 -3.54 -25.25 24.59
N ASP A 69 -4.18 -24.52 25.51
CA ASP A 69 -4.41 -24.98 26.88
C ASP A 69 -5.32 -26.22 26.85
N GLY A 70 -4.73 -27.37 27.12
CA GLY A 70 -5.39 -28.68 27.06
C GLY A 70 -6.08 -28.95 28.39
N GLY A 71 -7.41 -28.90 28.41
CA GLY A 71 -8.18 -29.29 29.60
C GLY A 71 -8.04 -30.79 29.93
N SER A 72 -8.51 -31.17 31.12
CA SER A 72 -8.45 -32.56 31.64
C SER A 72 -9.48 -33.52 31.04
N TRP A 73 -10.31 -33.06 30.08
CA TRP A 73 -11.36 -33.85 29.45
C TRP A 73 -10.80 -34.93 28.51
N GLN A 74 -11.31 -36.16 28.61
CA GLN A 74 -10.81 -37.34 27.90
C GLN A 74 -11.93 -38.12 27.20
N GLY A 75 -11.54 -39.01 26.28
CA GLY A 75 -12.42 -39.85 25.46
C GLY A 75 -12.50 -39.42 24.00
N ALA A 76 -13.18 -40.22 23.16
CA ALA A 76 -13.25 -40.00 21.71
C ALA A 76 -13.80 -38.60 21.32
N ALA A 77 -14.77 -38.08 22.08
CA ALA A 77 -15.29 -36.73 21.89
C ALA A 77 -14.24 -35.64 22.21
N ALA A 78 -13.41 -35.86 23.23
CA ALA A 78 -12.33 -34.95 23.59
C ALA A 78 -11.23 -34.91 22.52
N GLU A 79 -10.93 -36.06 21.90
CA GLU A 79 -9.98 -36.16 20.79
C GLU A 79 -10.47 -35.44 19.53
N ALA A 80 -11.74 -35.62 19.16
CA ALA A 80 -12.36 -34.90 18.04
C ALA A 80 -12.34 -33.38 18.28
N TYR A 81 -12.66 -32.93 19.50
CA TYR A 81 -12.57 -31.52 19.86
C TYR A 81 -11.13 -31.00 19.82
N ALA A 82 -10.15 -31.77 20.31
CA ALA A 82 -8.73 -31.41 20.25
C ALA A 82 -8.21 -31.31 18.81
N ALA A 83 -8.68 -32.15 17.89
CA ALA A 83 -8.38 -32.03 16.47
C ALA A 83 -8.93 -30.71 15.89
N ARG A 84 -10.17 -30.34 16.23
CA ARG A 84 -10.76 -29.07 15.78
C ARG A 84 -10.05 -27.86 16.36
N ARG A 85 -9.69 -27.87 17.65
CA ARG A 85 -8.91 -26.81 18.29
C ARG A 85 -7.55 -26.60 17.62
N ARG A 86 -6.82 -27.69 17.32
CA ARG A 86 -5.54 -27.61 16.60
C ARG A 86 -5.70 -27.01 15.21
N SER A 87 -6.71 -27.45 14.44
CA SER A 87 -7.02 -26.90 13.12
C SER A 87 -7.30 -25.38 13.19
N LEU A 88 -8.08 -24.94 14.17
CA LEU A 88 -8.35 -23.52 14.39
C LEU A 88 -7.08 -22.76 14.82
N ALA A 89 -6.27 -23.31 15.72
CA ALA A 89 -5.03 -22.68 16.17
C ALA A 89 -4.00 -22.54 15.03
N THR A 90 -3.96 -23.48 14.08
CA THR A 90 -3.18 -23.37 12.85
C THR A 90 -3.72 -22.25 11.96
N TYR A 91 -5.04 -22.18 11.76
CA TYR A 91 -5.66 -21.13 10.95
C TYR A 91 -5.43 -19.73 11.50
N LEU A 92 -5.42 -19.55 12.82
CA LEU A 92 -5.16 -18.25 13.46
C LEU A 92 -3.68 -17.85 13.42
N GLY A 93 -2.75 -18.75 13.08
CA GLY A 93 -1.32 -18.52 13.25
C GLY A 93 -0.65 -17.59 12.25
N GLU A 94 0.66 -17.41 12.42
CA GLU A 94 1.53 -16.54 11.62
C GLU A 94 2.00 -17.17 10.30
N GLY A 95 1.63 -18.43 10.03
CA GLY A 95 2.00 -19.09 8.79
C GLY A 95 1.48 -18.35 7.55
N PRO A 96 2.02 -18.62 6.35
CA PRO A 96 1.60 -17.94 5.11
C PRO A 96 0.11 -18.13 4.80
N GLU A 97 -0.48 -19.26 5.23
CA GLU A 97 -1.92 -19.54 5.12
C GLU A 97 -2.72 -19.16 6.37
N GLY A 98 -2.05 -18.63 7.39
CA GLY A 98 -2.65 -18.23 8.66
C GLY A 98 -3.19 -16.80 8.62
N LEU A 99 -4.26 -16.55 9.38
CA LEU A 99 -4.94 -15.26 9.43
C LEU A 99 -4.05 -14.16 10.02
N ALA A 100 -3.30 -14.45 11.07
CA ALA A 100 -2.35 -13.48 11.65
C ALA A 100 -1.21 -13.16 10.67
N GLY A 101 -0.71 -14.15 9.93
CA GLY A 101 0.28 -13.96 8.87
C GLY A 101 -0.22 -13.00 7.78
N ARG A 102 -1.44 -13.22 7.26
CA ARG A 102 -2.05 -12.34 6.25
C ARG A 102 -2.34 -10.92 6.76
N MET A 103 -2.86 -10.79 7.98
CA MET A 103 -3.07 -9.47 8.58
C MET A 103 -1.73 -8.75 8.80
N GLY A 104 -0.69 -9.48 9.18
CA GLY A 104 0.68 -8.98 9.28
C GLY A 104 1.22 -8.48 7.94
N ALA A 105 1.03 -9.25 6.87
CA ALA A 105 1.42 -8.87 5.51
C ALA A 105 0.63 -7.64 5.02
N THR A 106 -0.67 -7.59 5.28
CA THR A 106 -1.53 -6.44 4.94
C THR A 106 -1.10 -5.18 5.68
N ALA A 107 -0.79 -5.30 6.98
CA ALA A 107 -0.27 -4.20 7.78
C ALA A 107 1.07 -3.69 7.24
N GLY A 108 1.99 -4.62 6.93
CA GLY A 108 3.30 -4.29 6.36
C GLY A 108 3.19 -3.63 4.99
N TYR A 109 2.26 -4.07 4.14
CA TYR A 109 2.00 -3.41 2.85
C TYR A 109 1.47 -1.98 3.05
N ALA A 110 0.50 -1.78 3.95
CA ALA A 110 -0.04 -0.46 4.26
C ALA A 110 1.04 0.48 4.82
N GLU A 111 1.91 -0.02 5.70
CA GLU A 111 3.10 0.68 6.22
C GLU A 111 4.05 1.07 5.07
N ALA A 112 4.35 0.14 4.16
CA ALA A 112 5.24 0.39 3.02
C ALA A 112 4.68 1.45 2.05
N VAL A 113 3.37 1.44 1.80
CA VAL A 113 2.70 2.48 0.99
C VAL A 113 2.74 3.83 1.71
N ALA A 114 2.48 3.87 3.01
CA ALA A 114 2.53 5.11 3.79
C ALA A 114 3.94 5.74 3.79
N ASP A 115 4.97 4.90 3.93
CA ASP A 115 6.38 5.28 3.87
C ASP A 115 6.79 5.76 2.46
N TRP A 116 6.32 5.09 1.40
CA TRP A 116 6.48 5.57 0.02
C TRP A 116 5.85 6.96 -0.20
N ILE A 117 4.64 7.22 0.32
CA ILE A 117 4.01 8.55 0.26
C ILE A 117 4.90 9.58 0.96
N GLY A 118 5.42 9.25 2.14
CA GLY A 118 6.32 10.12 2.92
C GLY A 118 7.57 10.50 2.14
N ARG A 119 8.30 9.50 1.63
CA ARG A 119 9.51 9.72 0.81
C ARG A 119 9.23 10.54 -0.44
N THR A 120 8.15 10.24 -1.15
CA THR A 120 7.76 10.95 -2.38
C THR A 120 7.51 12.43 -2.09
N ARG A 121 6.80 12.75 -0.99
CA ARG A 121 6.57 14.13 -0.56
C ARG A 121 7.86 14.85 -0.18
N THR A 122 8.76 14.19 0.53
CA THR A 122 10.07 14.76 0.87
C THR A 122 10.91 15.04 -0.37
N ALA A 123 10.95 14.12 -1.33
CA ALA A 123 11.65 14.29 -2.60
C ALA A 123 11.07 15.47 -3.38
N LEU A 124 9.74 15.53 -3.52
CA LEU A 124 9.06 16.65 -4.18
C LEU A 124 9.31 17.99 -3.48
N ALA A 125 9.27 18.03 -2.15
CA ALA A 125 9.54 19.26 -1.41
C ALA A 125 10.96 19.79 -1.68
N ARG A 126 11.95 18.90 -1.78
CA ARG A 126 13.33 19.26 -2.16
C ARG A 126 13.39 19.78 -3.61
N THR A 127 12.84 19.03 -4.56
CA THR A 127 12.78 19.45 -5.97
C THR A 127 12.08 20.81 -6.13
N LEU A 128 11.00 21.06 -5.39
CA LEU A 128 10.30 22.34 -5.42
C LEU A 128 11.13 23.47 -4.81
N ALA A 129 11.85 23.22 -3.72
CA ALA A 129 12.76 24.21 -3.15
C ALA A 129 13.87 24.60 -4.15
N ASP A 130 14.46 23.61 -4.81
CA ASP A 130 15.50 23.82 -5.84
C ASP A 130 14.95 24.58 -7.05
N VAL A 131 13.75 24.21 -7.52
CA VAL A 131 13.06 24.90 -8.61
C VAL A 131 12.75 26.35 -8.24
N LEU A 132 12.24 26.62 -7.03
CA LEU A 132 11.87 27.96 -6.60
C LEU A 132 13.10 28.89 -6.49
N GLY A 133 14.28 28.34 -6.21
CA GLY A 133 15.54 29.09 -6.19
C GLY A 133 16.22 29.27 -7.56
N SER A 134 15.61 28.78 -8.64
CA SER A 134 16.23 28.74 -9.98
C SER A 134 15.97 30.00 -10.82
N ALA A 135 16.83 30.26 -11.81
CA ALA A 135 16.65 31.35 -12.76
C ALA A 135 15.40 31.16 -13.64
N GLU A 136 15.05 29.91 -13.90
CA GLU A 136 13.86 29.51 -14.64
C GLU A 136 12.59 29.89 -13.88
N ALA A 137 12.57 29.74 -12.55
CA ALA A 137 11.46 30.23 -11.74
C ALA A 137 11.35 31.75 -11.77
N VAL A 138 12.48 32.47 -11.74
CA VAL A 138 12.47 33.93 -11.93
C VAL A 138 11.87 34.28 -13.29
N ALA A 139 12.34 33.69 -14.39
CA ALA A 139 11.82 33.93 -15.73
C ALA A 139 10.32 33.63 -15.83
N VAL A 140 9.86 32.49 -15.30
CA VAL A 140 8.42 32.13 -15.28
C VAL A 140 7.59 33.11 -14.46
N VAL A 141 8.15 33.73 -13.41
CA VAL A 141 7.41 34.67 -12.56
C VAL A 141 7.45 36.10 -13.13
N THR A 142 8.59 36.57 -13.63
CA THR A 142 8.81 37.97 -14.01
C THR A 142 8.48 38.28 -15.47
N THR A 143 8.66 37.32 -16.38
CA THR A 143 8.37 37.54 -17.81
C THR A 143 6.86 37.59 -18.03
N ARG A 144 6.40 38.58 -18.80
CA ARG A 144 4.99 38.69 -19.23
C ARG A 144 4.75 37.75 -20.41
N ASP A 145 3.49 37.31 -20.59
CA ASP A 145 3.12 36.31 -21.60
C ASP A 145 3.39 36.73 -23.06
N ALA A 146 3.79 38.00 -23.30
CA ALA A 146 4.15 38.55 -24.60
C ALA A 146 5.60 38.25 -25.06
N GLU A 147 6.44 37.62 -24.24
CA GLU A 147 7.81 37.19 -24.61
C GLU A 147 7.99 35.65 -24.47
N PRO A 148 7.42 34.86 -25.40
CA PRO A 148 7.32 33.39 -25.27
C PRO A 148 8.67 32.67 -25.31
N ASN A 149 9.64 33.24 -26.02
CA ASN A 149 10.90 32.57 -26.37
C ASN A 149 11.77 32.23 -25.15
N ALA A 150 11.66 32.98 -24.05
CA ALA A 150 12.40 32.72 -22.82
C ALA A 150 11.57 31.98 -21.75
N VAL A 151 10.26 32.25 -21.69
CA VAL A 151 9.39 31.72 -20.63
C VAL A 151 8.99 30.26 -20.86
N VAL A 152 8.83 29.84 -22.12
CA VAL A 152 8.41 28.47 -22.46
C VAL A 152 9.50 27.43 -22.16
N PRO A 153 10.78 27.63 -22.55
CA PRO A 153 11.85 26.73 -22.14
C PRO A 153 12.02 26.65 -20.62
N ALA A 154 11.90 27.78 -19.92
CA ALA A 154 11.97 27.82 -18.46
C ALA A 154 10.82 27.02 -17.79
N ALA A 155 9.60 27.18 -18.29
CA ALA A 155 8.46 26.39 -17.82
C ALA A 155 8.62 24.88 -18.11
N ALA A 156 9.13 24.53 -19.29
CA ALA A 156 9.41 23.15 -19.66
C ALA A 156 10.50 22.53 -18.77
N GLU A 157 11.53 23.29 -18.41
CA GLU A 157 12.61 22.83 -17.54
C GLU A 157 12.12 22.58 -16.10
N ILE A 158 11.30 23.50 -15.57
CA ILE A 158 10.64 23.33 -14.28
C ILE A 158 9.73 22.11 -14.27
N GLY A 159 8.89 21.98 -15.31
CA GLY A 159 7.98 20.85 -15.46
C GLY A 159 8.74 19.52 -15.56
N ALA A 160 9.87 19.49 -16.28
CA ALA A 160 10.71 18.31 -16.39
C ALA A 160 11.28 17.87 -15.03
N ARG A 161 11.80 18.80 -14.22
CA ARG A 161 12.34 18.44 -12.89
C ARG A 161 11.28 17.84 -11.99
N VAL A 162 10.09 18.45 -11.94
CA VAL A 162 8.97 17.95 -11.13
C VAL A 162 8.49 16.58 -11.63
N LEU A 163 8.26 16.44 -12.94
CA LEU A 163 7.76 15.20 -13.52
C LEU A 163 8.79 14.06 -13.41
N ALA A 164 10.09 14.34 -13.49
CA ALA A 164 11.13 13.33 -13.29
C ALA A 164 11.09 12.76 -11.87
N THR A 165 10.99 13.62 -10.84
CA THR A 165 10.85 13.17 -9.45
C THR A 165 9.59 12.31 -9.26
N VAL A 166 8.47 12.67 -9.90
CA VAL A 166 7.25 11.85 -9.85
C VAL A 166 7.39 10.54 -10.61
N ALA A 167 8.06 10.53 -11.77
CA ALA A 167 8.28 9.31 -12.56
C ALA A 167 9.09 8.27 -11.77
N GLU A 168 10.16 8.69 -11.09
CA GLU A 168 10.93 7.82 -10.20
C GLU A 168 10.06 7.26 -9.05
N ALA A 169 9.23 8.12 -8.44
CA ALA A 169 8.31 7.69 -7.40
C ALA A 169 7.23 6.74 -7.92
N TYR A 170 6.75 6.94 -9.15
CA TYR A 170 5.76 6.09 -9.80
C TYR A 170 6.34 4.69 -10.08
N ASP A 171 7.56 4.61 -10.60
CA ASP A 171 8.23 3.33 -10.84
C ASP A 171 8.45 2.56 -9.52
N ALA A 172 8.80 3.27 -8.44
CA ALA A 172 8.89 2.69 -7.10
C ALA A 172 7.53 2.20 -6.57
N ALA A 173 6.44 2.93 -6.87
CA ALA A 173 5.09 2.53 -6.49
C ALA A 173 4.65 1.26 -7.21
N GLU A 174 4.93 1.16 -8.51
CA GLU A 174 4.63 0.00 -9.35
C GLU A 174 5.35 -1.28 -8.89
N ALA A 175 6.52 -1.13 -8.26
CA ALA A 175 7.26 -2.26 -7.69
C ALA A 175 6.64 -2.78 -6.36
N LEU A 176 5.90 -1.94 -5.62
CA LEU A 176 5.38 -2.31 -4.30
C LEU A 176 4.39 -3.49 -4.36
N PRO A 177 3.29 -3.47 -5.13
CA PRO A 177 2.36 -4.59 -5.17
C PRO A 177 3.04 -5.90 -5.60
N ARG A 178 3.99 -5.85 -6.55
CA ARG A 178 4.68 -7.05 -7.05
C ARG A 178 5.54 -7.70 -5.96
N ARG A 179 6.17 -6.89 -5.11
CA ARG A 179 6.94 -7.37 -3.96
C ARG A 179 6.04 -8.07 -2.94
N TRP A 180 4.87 -7.51 -2.67
CA TRP A 180 3.96 -8.01 -1.64
C TRP A 180 2.98 -9.09 -2.13
N ALA A 181 2.85 -9.28 -3.45
CA ALA A 181 1.92 -10.22 -4.05
C ALA A 181 1.99 -11.65 -3.47
N PRO A 182 3.18 -12.26 -3.22
CA PRO A 182 3.26 -13.59 -2.63
C PRO A 182 2.68 -13.69 -1.21
N GLU A 183 2.73 -12.59 -0.45
CA GLU A 183 2.30 -12.54 0.96
C GLU A 183 0.81 -12.17 1.13
N LEU A 184 0.19 -11.62 0.07
CA LEU A 184 -1.19 -11.14 0.07
C LEU A 184 -2.20 -12.14 -0.53
N VAL A 185 -1.76 -13.32 -0.99
CA VAL A 185 -2.66 -14.31 -1.61
C VAL A 185 -3.70 -14.83 -0.61
N GLU A 186 -4.95 -14.88 -1.05
CA GLU A 186 -6.07 -15.37 -0.25
C GLU A 186 -6.04 -16.90 -0.16
N ALA A 187 -5.91 -17.44 1.07
CA ALA A 187 -6.08 -18.86 1.34
C ALA A 187 -7.47 -19.09 1.96
N VAL A 188 -8.32 -19.84 1.24
CA VAL A 188 -9.63 -20.25 1.72
C VAL A 188 -9.45 -21.32 2.80
N HIS A 189 -9.84 -21.02 4.04
CA HIS A 189 -9.86 -22.03 5.09
C HIS A 189 -10.90 -23.10 4.78
N ARG A 190 -10.44 -24.33 4.57
CA ARG A 190 -11.29 -25.52 4.70
C ARG A 190 -10.95 -26.21 6.02
N PRO A 191 -11.93 -26.47 6.90
CA PRO A 191 -11.76 -27.40 7.99
C PRO A 191 -11.17 -28.71 7.45
N SER A 192 -10.19 -29.29 8.13
CA SER A 192 -9.90 -30.71 7.92
C SER A 192 -11.17 -31.49 8.26
N ASP A 193 -11.70 -32.30 7.34
CA ASP A 193 -12.74 -33.28 7.64
C ASP A 193 -12.17 -34.24 8.70
N GLY A 194 -12.38 -33.91 9.96
CA GLY A 194 -12.26 -34.87 11.04
C GLY A 194 -13.33 -35.90 10.77
N ALA A 195 -12.94 -37.16 10.57
CA ALA A 195 -13.85 -38.27 10.38
C ALA A 195 -15.07 -38.12 11.29
N ASP A 196 -16.24 -37.98 10.68
CA ASP A 196 -17.51 -38.01 11.39
C ASP A 196 -17.50 -39.29 12.24
N PRO A 197 -17.53 -39.20 13.59
CA PRO A 197 -17.67 -40.40 14.38
C PRO A 197 -19.00 -41.03 13.99
N PRO A 198 -19.06 -42.34 13.66
CA PRO A 198 -20.32 -42.97 13.37
C PRO A 198 -21.24 -42.77 14.58
N LEU A 199 -22.40 -42.14 14.35
CA LEU A 199 -23.52 -42.16 15.28
C LEU A 199 -23.96 -43.63 15.40
N GLY A 200 -23.30 -44.37 16.29
CA GLY A 200 -23.65 -45.74 16.60
C GLY A 200 -25.03 -45.77 17.27
N PRO A 201 -26.00 -46.54 16.75
CA PRO A 201 -27.28 -46.70 17.42
C PRO A 201 -27.11 -47.70 18.57
N GLY A 202 -27.22 -47.25 19.82
CA GLY A 202 -27.25 -48.18 20.95
C GLY A 202 -26.92 -47.62 22.32
N ALA A 203 -27.53 -46.51 22.74
CA ALA A 203 -27.66 -46.24 24.18
C ALA A 203 -28.90 -47.01 24.67
N GLY A 204 -28.68 -48.21 25.22
CA GLY A 204 -29.67 -48.90 26.04
C GLY A 204 -30.04 -48.07 27.27
N PRO A 205 -31.20 -48.33 27.89
CA PRO A 205 -31.74 -47.46 28.93
C PRO A 205 -30.82 -47.44 30.15
N VAL A 206 -30.50 -46.23 30.62
CA VAL A 206 -29.89 -45.99 31.92
C VAL A 206 -30.93 -46.36 32.98
N VAL A 207 -30.68 -47.44 33.71
CA VAL A 207 -31.40 -47.75 34.95
C VAL A 207 -30.69 -47.02 36.09
N VAL A 208 -31.45 -46.06 36.64
CA VAL A 208 -31.32 -45.25 37.88
C VAL A 208 -30.01 -45.35 38.65
#